data_AF-M6RWN9-F1
#
_entry.id   AF-M6RWN9-F1
#
_cell.length_a   1.000
_cell.length_b   1.000
_cell.length_c   1.000
_cell.angle_alpha   90.00
_cell.angle_beta   90.00
_cell.angle_gamma   90.00
#
_symmetry.space_group_name_H-M   'P 1'
#
loop_
_entity.id
_entity.type
_entity.pdbx_description
1 polymer ?
#
loop_
_entity_poly.entity_id
_entity_poly.type
_entity_poly.pdbx_seq_one_letter_code
_entity_poly.pdbx_strand_id
1 'polypeptide(L)'
;MKQIFSIWLAALLLFSGCANENGGNKSSSLLLSGIVSEQLLNIVADPKSSESVIIIPTLYVDSISGSDSNAGTQSAPFKTITKATLVATASGIKVIAVAPGTYDASLGEVFPIYIPEGVNLYGDSNGKGLAGGSSSLYAGPPGTPPKTGPTLISGVGSFPPTIYFPTVVPESSSQIAGFKINNPRFYDSGSTVNAGIYLKIPELRSK
;
A
#
# COMPACT_ATOMS: atom_id res chain seq x y z
N MET A 1 41.93 2.24 31.57
CA MET A 1 41.22 2.59 30.32
C MET A 1 40.07 1.62 30.13
N LYS A 2 38.86 2.18 30.18
CA LYS A 2 37.52 1.73 29.73
C LYS A 2 37.08 0.27 29.93
N GLN A 3 36.14 0.17 30.88
CA GLN A 3 35.29 -0.93 31.33
C GLN A 3 34.68 -1.84 30.25
N ILE A 4 34.65 -3.12 30.61
CA ILE A 4 33.88 -4.21 30.03
C ILE A 4 32.99 -4.71 31.17
N PHE A 5 31.66 -4.63 31.06
CA PHE A 5 30.69 -5.38 31.89
C PHE A 5 29.37 -5.44 31.12
N SER A 6 29.06 -6.55 30.46
CA SER A 6 28.33 -7.73 30.98
C SER A 6 26.84 -7.50 31.19
N ILE A 7 26.11 -8.06 30.21
CA ILE A 7 24.79 -8.70 30.29
C ILE A 7 24.52 -9.33 31.67
N TRP A 8 23.39 -8.99 32.31
CA TRP A 8 22.29 -9.90 32.72
C TRP A 8 21.22 -9.13 33.52
N LEU A 9 19.96 -9.52 33.35
CA LEU A 9 19.00 -9.84 34.41
C LEU A 9 17.57 -9.36 34.06
N ALA A 10 16.79 -10.32 33.57
CA ALA A 10 15.35 -10.26 33.58
C ALA A 10 14.86 -10.16 35.04
N ALA A 11 14.07 -9.14 35.33
CA ALA A 11 13.32 -9.04 36.58
C ALA A 11 11.83 -8.91 36.25
N LEU A 12 11.16 -10.06 36.36
CA LEU A 12 9.72 -10.21 36.43
C LEU A 12 9.26 -9.52 37.73
N LEU A 13 8.48 -8.44 37.65
CA LEU A 13 7.79 -7.88 38.82
C LEU A 13 6.28 -7.98 38.59
N LEU A 14 5.72 -9.03 39.20
CA LEU A 14 4.31 -9.10 39.55
C LEU A 14 4.06 -8.12 40.70
N PHE A 15 3.24 -7.09 40.46
CA PHE A 15 2.58 -6.38 41.54
C PHE A 15 1.08 -6.68 41.49
N SER A 16 0.67 -7.48 42.45
CA SER A 16 -0.71 -7.61 42.94
C SER A 16 -0.88 -6.57 44.06
N GLY A 17 -1.93 -5.74 44.02
CA GLY A 17 -2.28 -4.88 45.16
C GLY A 17 -3.22 -3.73 44.78
N CYS A 18 -4.45 -3.79 45.29
CA CYS A 18 -5.64 -3.06 44.90
C CYS A 18 -5.86 -1.73 45.65
N ALA A 19 -6.57 -0.75 45.05
CA ALA A 19 -7.52 0.15 45.73
C ALA A 19 -8.34 0.96 44.70
N ASN A 20 -9.60 1.26 45.05
CA ASN A 20 -10.74 1.65 44.19
C ASN A 20 -10.95 3.17 43.99
N GLU A 21 -11.71 3.50 42.94
CA GLU A 21 -12.58 4.68 42.70
C GLU A 21 -12.02 6.12 42.62
N ASN A 22 -11.83 6.64 41.39
CA ASN A 22 -12.76 7.57 40.71
C ASN A 22 -12.11 8.25 39.48
N GLY A 23 -12.89 8.42 38.40
CA GLY A 23 -12.57 9.32 37.28
C GLY A 23 -12.01 8.61 36.04
N GLY A 24 -12.84 8.47 35.01
CA GLY A 24 -12.55 7.63 33.85
C GLY A 24 -11.52 8.16 32.86
N ASN A 25 -10.67 7.27 32.38
CA ASN A 25 -10.50 6.95 30.96
C ASN A 25 -9.93 5.53 30.86
N LYS A 26 -10.56 4.68 30.06
CA LYS A 26 -10.08 3.30 29.85
C LYS A 26 -8.84 3.40 28.96
N SER A 27 -7.65 3.31 29.54
CA SER A 27 -6.43 3.13 28.76
C SER A 27 -6.40 1.70 28.23
N SER A 28 -6.87 1.54 27.00
CA SER A 28 -6.77 0.27 26.27
C SER A 28 -5.31 -0.01 25.96
N SER A 29 -4.71 -0.92 26.73
CA SER A 29 -3.43 -1.55 26.42
C SER A 29 -3.56 -2.35 25.12
N LEU A 30 -3.13 -1.78 23.99
CA LEU A 30 -2.97 -2.52 22.74
C LEU A 30 -1.59 -3.19 22.75
N LEU A 31 -1.56 -4.52 22.76
CA LEU A 31 -0.35 -5.30 22.52
C LEU A 31 0.07 -5.10 21.06
N LEU A 32 1.03 -4.19 20.82
CA LEU A 32 1.56 -3.86 19.50
C LEU A 32 2.72 -4.80 19.14
N SER A 33 2.42 -6.07 18.90
CA SER A 33 3.39 -6.97 18.27
C SER A 33 3.28 -6.83 16.76
N GLY A 34 4.09 -5.97 16.14
CA GLY A 34 4.25 -5.96 14.68
C GLY A 34 4.48 -4.63 13.95
N ILE A 35 4.58 -3.48 14.64
CA ILE A 35 4.85 -2.20 13.97
C ILE A 35 5.74 -1.34 14.86
N VAL A 36 7.04 -1.29 14.55
CA VAL A 36 7.89 -0.22 15.09
C VAL A 36 8.77 0.28 13.97
N SER A 37 8.38 1.44 13.41
CA SER A 37 9.31 2.33 12.72
C SER A 37 10.10 3.10 13.78
N GLU A 38 11.34 3.51 13.51
CA GLU A 38 12.16 4.33 14.42
C GLU A 38 11.43 5.61 14.89
N GLN A 39 10.49 6.13 14.09
CA GLN A 39 9.64 7.26 14.48
C GLN A 39 8.64 6.93 15.60
N LEU A 40 8.15 5.69 15.70
CA LEU A 40 7.21 5.26 16.75
C LEU A 40 7.90 5.14 18.11
N LEU A 41 9.19 4.79 18.15
CA LEU A 41 9.94 4.65 19.40
C LEU A 41 10.15 6.00 20.10
N ASN A 42 10.39 7.06 19.33
CA ASN A 42 10.62 8.42 19.84
C ASN A 42 9.35 9.07 20.40
N ILE A 43 8.16 8.70 19.89
CA ILE A 43 6.88 9.23 20.36
C ILE A 43 6.51 8.67 21.74
N VAL A 44 6.85 7.40 22.01
CA VAL A 44 6.59 6.75 23.32
C VAL A 44 7.57 7.20 24.41
N ALA A 45 8.73 7.75 24.01
CA ALA A 45 9.79 8.17 24.93
C ALA A 45 9.61 9.60 25.48
N ASP A 46 8.70 10.42 24.93
CA ASP A 46 8.43 11.78 25.42
C ASP A 46 7.12 11.84 26.23
N PRO A 47 7.18 11.97 27.57
CA PRO A 47 6.00 12.07 28.43
C PRO A 47 5.18 13.36 28.21
N LYS A 48 5.57 14.25 27.29
CA LYS A 48 4.84 15.48 26.91
C LYS A 48 4.14 15.41 25.55
N SER A 49 4.30 14.34 24.78
CA SER A 49 3.62 14.20 23.49
C SER A 49 2.18 13.70 23.70
N SER A 50 1.21 14.58 23.49
CA SER A 50 -0.21 14.20 23.29
C SER A 50 -0.54 14.06 21.81
N GLU A 51 0.39 13.54 21.01
CA GLU A 51 0.13 13.25 19.59
C GLU A 51 -0.56 11.89 19.47
N SER A 52 -1.78 11.91 18.93
CA SER A 52 -2.45 10.69 18.50
C SER A 52 -1.74 10.15 17.25
N VAL A 53 -1.09 9.00 17.38
CA VAL A 53 -0.54 8.29 16.22
C VAL A 53 -1.70 7.66 15.44
N ILE A 54 -2.01 8.23 14.27
CA ILE A 54 -2.98 7.66 13.34
C ILE A 54 -2.25 6.61 12.49
N ILE A 55 -2.61 5.34 12.66
CA ILE A 55 -2.16 4.25 11.79
C ILE A 55 -3.18 4.10 10.66
N ILE A 56 -2.72 4.23 9.42
CA ILE A 56 -3.56 4.03 8.23
C ILE A 56 -3.30 2.62 7.70
N PRO A 57 -4.28 1.70 7.78
CA PRO A 57 -4.15 0.37 7.19
C PRO A 57 -3.79 0.47 5.71
N THR A 58 -2.73 -0.22 5.31
CA THR A 58 -2.14 -0.13 3.97
C THR A 58 -1.76 -1.51 3.49
N LEU A 59 -2.12 -1.84 2.25
CA LEU A 59 -1.62 -3.02 1.54
C LEU A 59 -0.38 -2.65 0.73
N TYR A 60 0.60 -3.55 0.70
CA TYR A 60 1.87 -3.33 0.01
C TYR A 60 2.03 -4.28 -1.17
N VAL A 61 2.55 -3.75 -2.28
CA VAL A 61 2.76 -4.50 -3.53
C VAL A 61 4.18 -4.33 -4.02
N ASP A 62 4.79 -5.43 -4.45
CA ASP A 62 6.17 -5.47 -4.88
C ASP A 62 6.37 -6.52 -5.99
N SER A 63 6.69 -6.04 -7.20
CA SER A 63 6.86 -6.92 -8.38
C SER A 63 8.09 -7.83 -8.32
N ILE A 64 9.08 -7.52 -7.46
CA ILE A 64 10.36 -8.25 -7.42
C ILE A 64 10.38 -9.23 -6.25
N SER A 65 10.00 -8.78 -5.05
CA SER A 65 10.06 -9.59 -3.82
C SER A 65 8.71 -10.05 -3.29
N GLY A 66 7.59 -9.66 -3.91
CA GLY A 66 6.25 -10.01 -3.48
C GLY A 66 5.78 -11.40 -3.93
N SER A 67 4.73 -11.87 -3.28
CA SER A 67 3.97 -13.07 -3.66
C SER A 67 2.48 -12.83 -3.42
N ASP A 68 1.61 -13.28 -4.34
CA ASP A 68 0.16 -13.15 -4.17
C ASP A 68 -0.43 -14.13 -3.13
N SER A 69 0.41 -15.02 -2.59
CA SER A 69 0.11 -15.82 -1.39
C SER A 69 0.40 -15.11 -0.07
N ASN A 70 1.07 -13.96 -0.09
CA ASN A 70 1.40 -13.21 1.12
C ASN A 70 0.17 -12.51 1.70
N ALA A 71 0.31 -11.93 2.89
CA ALA A 71 -0.75 -11.17 3.55
C ALA A 71 -0.89 -9.72 3.06
N GLY A 72 0.07 -9.21 2.27
CA GLY A 72 0.08 -7.82 1.80
C GLY A 72 0.62 -6.82 2.81
N THR A 73 1.41 -7.28 3.79
CA THR A 73 2.08 -6.41 4.76
C THR A 73 3.37 -5.83 4.17
N GLN A 74 3.96 -4.84 4.83
CA GLN A 74 5.18 -4.19 4.34
C GLN A 74 6.35 -5.18 4.16
N SER A 75 6.47 -6.16 5.06
CA SER A 75 7.49 -7.22 5.02
C SER A 75 7.11 -8.41 4.14
N ALA A 76 5.82 -8.64 3.90
CA ALA A 76 5.30 -9.70 3.04
C ALA A 76 4.30 -9.10 2.02
N PRO A 77 4.79 -8.33 1.03
CA PRO A 77 3.93 -7.65 0.06
C PRO A 77 3.30 -8.63 -0.93
N PHE A 78 2.17 -8.25 -1.52
CA PHE A 78 1.63 -8.91 -2.70
C PHE A 78 2.56 -8.74 -3.89
N LYS A 79 2.47 -9.62 -4.88
CA LYS A 79 3.23 -9.51 -6.13
C LYS A 79 2.52 -8.57 -7.11
N THR A 80 1.19 -8.70 -7.21
CA THR A 80 0.38 -7.98 -8.19
C THR A 80 -0.51 -6.92 -7.56
N ILE A 81 -0.74 -5.84 -8.30
CA ILE A 81 -1.72 -4.80 -7.99
C ILE A 81 -3.13 -5.42 -8.08
N THR A 82 -3.36 -6.28 -9.06
CA THR A 82 -4.62 -7.05 -9.21
C THR A 82 -5.00 -7.78 -7.92
N LYS A 83 -4.06 -8.48 -7.28
CA LYS A 83 -4.34 -9.16 -6.02
C LYS A 83 -4.67 -8.16 -4.90
N ALA A 84 -3.91 -7.07 -4.82
CA ALA A 84 -4.10 -6.06 -3.79
C ALA A 84 -5.46 -5.35 -3.90
N THR A 85 -5.95 -5.06 -5.10
CA THR A 85 -7.27 -4.42 -5.30
C THR A 85 -8.42 -5.35 -4.90
N LEU A 86 -8.31 -6.66 -5.20
CA LEU A 86 -9.28 -7.66 -4.72
C LEU A 86 -9.34 -7.74 -3.20
N VAL A 87 -8.18 -7.74 -2.54
CA VAL A 87 -8.10 -7.79 -1.07
C VAL A 87 -8.55 -6.46 -0.45
N ALA A 88 -8.26 -5.32 -1.06
CA ALA A 88 -8.72 -4.00 -0.61
C ALA A 88 -10.26 -3.95 -0.57
N THR A 89 -10.93 -4.45 -1.61
CA THR A 89 -12.40 -4.59 -1.63
C THR A 89 -12.89 -5.51 -0.52
N ALA A 90 -12.31 -6.71 -0.38
CA ALA A 90 -12.78 -7.70 0.59
C ALA A 90 -12.56 -7.29 2.06
N SER A 91 -11.49 -6.54 2.34
CA SER A 91 -11.08 -6.12 3.69
C SER A 91 -11.51 -4.70 4.07
N GLY A 92 -11.96 -3.91 3.09
CA GLY A 92 -12.28 -2.49 3.28
C GLY A 92 -11.06 -1.56 3.41
N ILE A 93 -9.84 -2.06 3.22
CA ILE A 93 -8.62 -1.24 3.24
C ILE A 93 -8.61 -0.28 2.05
N LYS A 94 -8.25 0.98 2.30
CA LYS A 94 -8.37 2.07 1.31
C LYS A 94 -7.03 2.57 0.75
N VAL A 95 -5.90 2.05 1.20
CA VAL A 95 -4.58 2.48 0.72
C VAL A 95 -3.79 1.27 0.22
N ILE A 96 -3.26 1.40 -0.99
CA ILE A 96 -2.34 0.43 -1.60
C ILE A 96 -1.06 1.19 -1.96
N ALA A 97 0.06 0.79 -1.36
CA ALA A 97 1.39 1.34 -1.65
C ALA A 97 2.20 0.35 -2.51
N VAL A 98 2.71 0.82 -3.63
CA VAL A 98 3.33 0.01 -4.67
C VAL A 98 4.80 0.40 -4.82
N ALA A 99 5.68 -0.59 -4.71
CA ALA A 99 7.10 -0.37 -4.90
C ALA A 99 7.44 -0.07 -6.36
N PRO A 100 8.53 0.68 -6.63
CA PRO A 100 9.08 0.80 -7.97
C PRO A 100 9.33 -0.56 -8.63
N GLY A 101 8.98 -0.66 -9.91
CA GLY A 101 9.00 -1.90 -10.66
C GLY A 101 8.04 -1.88 -11.87
N THR A 102 8.04 -2.96 -12.64
CA THR A 102 7.16 -3.11 -13.81
C THR A 102 6.02 -4.08 -13.49
N TYR A 103 4.80 -3.60 -13.67
CA TYR A 103 3.55 -4.30 -13.42
C TYR A 103 2.83 -4.54 -14.75
N ASP A 104 3.01 -5.74 -15.29
CA ASP A 104 2.50 -6.15 -16.60
C ASP A 104 1.89 -7.57 -16.55
N ALA A 105 1.39 -8.03 -17.70
CA ALA A 105 0.76 -9.35 -17.80
C ALA A 105 1.75 -10.50 -17.57
N SER A 106 3.04 -10.31 -17.83
CA SER A 106 4.08 -11.32 -17.58
C SER A 106 4.35 -11.49 -16.07
N LEU A 107 4.18 -10.41 -15.30
CA LEU A 107 4.22 -10.45 -13.84
C LEU A 107 3.04 -11.23 -13.24
N GLY A 108 1.91 -11.23 -13.96
CA GLY A 108 0.63 -11.83 -13.55
C GLY A 108 -0.50 -10.82 -13.36
N GLU A 109 -0.34 -9.56 -13.77
CA GLU A 109 -1.45 -8.59 -13.74
C GLU A 109 -2.56 -9.00 -14.71
N VAL A 110 -3.82 -8.75 -14.30
CA VAL A 110 -4.99 -8.93 -15.15
C VAL A 110 -5.51 -7.56 -15.56
N PHE A 111 -5.56 -7.31 -16.87
CA PHE A 111 -5.98 -6.02 -17.41
C PHE A 111 -7.44 -6.03 -17.90
N PRO A 112 -8.20 -4.92 -17.72
CA PRO A 112 -7.75 -3.70 -17.06
C PRO A 112 -7.64 -3.88 -15.55
N ILE A 113 -6.70 -3.16 -14.93
CA ILE A 113 -6.62 -3.12 -13.47
C ILE A 113 -7.72 -2.18 -12.96
N TYR A 114 -8.68 -2.73 -12.23
CA TYR A 114 -9.75 -1.95 -11.60
C TYR A 114 -9.29 -1.41 -10.25
N ILE A 115 -9.39 -0.09 -10.04
CA ILE A 115 -9.15 0.53 -8.74
C ILE A 115 -10.51 0.73 -8.05
N PRO A 116 -10.78 0.05 -6.92
CA PRO A 116 -12.11 0.07 -6.30
C PRO A 116 -12.51 1.44 -5.78
N GLU A 117 -13.81 1.63 -5.56
CA GLU A 117 -14.36 2.87 -5.00
C GLU A 117 -13.65 3.31 -3.70
N GLY A 118 -13.17 4.56 -3.72
CA GLY A 118 -12.49 5.19 -2.59
C GLY A 118 -11.11 4.62 -2.25
N VAL A 119 -10.55 3.71 -3.07
CA VAL A 119 -9.19 3.18 -2.87
C VAL A 119 -8.17 4.11 -3.50
N ASN A 120 -7.10 4.39 -2.75
CA ASN A 120 -5.95 5.16 -3.21
C ASN A 120 -4.80 4.21 -3.55
N LEU A 121 -4.39 4.24 -4.82
CA LEU A 121 -3.24 3.51 -5.33
C LEU A 121 -2.05 4.48 -5.44
N TYR A 122 -1.02 4.25 -4.64
CA TYR A 122 0.18 5.08 -4.61
C TYR A 122 1.40 4.29 -5.04
N GLY A 123 2.06 4.76 -6.10
CA GLY A 123 3.40 4.34 -6.47
C GLY A 123 4.43 5.31 -5.91
N ASP A 124 5.41 5.64 -6.74
CA ASP A 124 6.45 6.62 -6.43
C ASP A 124 5.93 8.06 -6.58
N SER A 125 5.08 8.52 -5.65
CA SER A 125 4.38 9.81 -5.76
C SER A 125 5.32 11.01 -5.75
N ASN A 126 6.33 11.02 -4.85
CA ASN A 126 7.32 12.10 -4.78
C ASN A 126 8.46 11.93 -5.81
N GLY A 127 8.41 10.88 -6.62
CA GLY A 127 9.30 10.65 -7.77
C GLY A 127 8.53 10.51 -9.08
N LYS A 128 7.24 10.88 -9.07
CA LYS A 128 6.30 10.89 -10.20
C LYS A 128 6.28 9.57 -11.00
N GLY A 129 6.56 8.46 -10.35
CA GLY A 129 6.65 7.15 -10.99
C GLY A 129 7.95 6.89 -11.75
N LEU A 130 9.03 7.63 -11.47
CA LEU A 130 10.28 7.57 -12.24
C LEU A 130 11.55 7.30 -11.41
N ALA A 131 11.58 7.68 -10.13
CA ALA A 131 12.81 7.70 -9.35
C ALA A 131 12.88 6.56 -8.33
N GLY A 132 11.79 6.31 -7.61
CA GLY A 132 11.70 5.34 -6.53
C GLY A 132 12.51 5.72 -5.29
N GLY A 133 12.81 4.74 -4.45
CA GLY A 133 13.53 4.94 -3.19
C GLY A 133 12.75 5.81 -2.22
N SER A 134 13.41 6.79 -1.62
CA SER A 134 12.81 7.75 -0.66
C SER A 134 11.68 8.61 -1.25
N SER A 135 11.54 8.62 -2.58
CA SER A 135 10.45 9.30 -3.27
C SER A 135 9.13 8.48 -3.27
N SER A 136 9.19 7.18 -2.97
CA SER A 136 8.01 6.32 -2.87
C SER A 136 7.53 6.17 -1.42
N LEU A 137 6.22 6.05 -1.23
CA LEU A 137 5.65 5.65 0.05
C LEU A 137 6.10 4.25 0.48
N TYR A 138 6.46 3.43 -0.49
CA TYR A 138 6.99 2.09 -0.28
C TYR A 138 8.08 1.81 -1.30
N ALA A 139 9.30 1.55 -0.82
CA ALA A 139 10.44 1.21 -1.67
C ALA A 139 10.80 -0.28 -1.62
N GLY A 140 9.93 -1.12 -1.05
CA GLY A 140 10.19 -2.55 -0.83
C GLY A 140 10.31 -2.93 0.65
N PRO A 141 10.47 -4.24 0.96
CA PRO A 141 10.46 -4.74 2.33
C PRO A 141 11.54 -4.12 3.22
N PRO A 142 11.27 -3.94 4.53
CA PRO A 142 12.26 -3.44 5.47
C PRO A 142 13.53 -4.31 5.49
N GLY A 143 14.69 -3.69 5.67
CA GLY A 143 15.98 -4.39 5.67
C GLY A 143 16.49 -4.78 4.28
N THR A 144 15.79 -4.41 3.21
CA THR A 144 16.26 -4.59 1.83
C THR A 144 16.68 -3.25 1.21
N PRO A 145 17.58 -3.25 0.20
CA PRO A 145 17.89 -2.03 -0.54
C PRO A 145 16.62 -1.42 -1.17
N PRO A 146 16.41 -0.10 -1.05
CA PRO A 146 15.25 0.56 -1.65
C PRO A 146 15.22 0.35 -3.17
N LYS A 147 14.06 -0.06 -3.68
CA LYS A 147 13.80 -0.17 -5.12
C LYS A 147 13.79 1.22 -5.74
N THR A 148 14.47 1.36 -6.86
CA THR A 148 14.59 2.62 -7.61
C THR A 148 14.12 2.41 -9.04
N GLY A 149 13.96 3.51 -9.78
CA GLY A 149 13.44 3.50 -11.14
C GLY A 149 11.93 3.66 -11.20
N PRO A 150 11.30 3.35 -12.35
CA PRO A 150 9.91 3.67 -12.56
C PRO A 150 8.97 2.73 -11.82
N THR A 151 7.84 3.27 -11.36
CA THR A 151 6.66 2.47 -11.02
C THR A 151 5.77 2.44 -12.26
N LEU A 152 5.94 1.41 -13.09
CA LEU A 152 5.32 1.30 -14.40
C LEU A 152 4.16 0.30 -14.39
N ILE A 153 2.98 0.74 -14.82
CA ILE A 153 1.88 -0.17 -15.20
C ILE A 153 1.86 -0.25 -16.73
N SER A 154 2.00 -1.45 -17.28
CA SER A 154 2.05 -1.66 -18.73
C SER A 154 1.15 -2.82 -19.14
N GLY A 155 0.08 -2.53 -19.86
CA GLY A 155 -0.84 -3.57 -20.31
C GLY A 155 -2.06 -3.06 -21.05
N VAL A 156 -2.83 -4.00 -21.60
CA VAL A 156 -4.02 -3.73 -22.40
C VAL A 156 -5.15 -4.56 -21.86
N GLY A 157 -6.18 -3.89 -21.35
CA GLY A 157 -7.42 -4.52 -20.94
C GLY A 157 -8.43 -4.59 -22.06
N SER A 158 -9.45 -5.40 -21.87
CA SER A 158 -10.65 -5.44 -22.72
C SER A 158 -11.87 -5.46 -21.81
N PHE A 159 -12.87 -4.64 -22.12
CA PHE A 159 -14.16 -4.64 -21.42
C PHE A 159 -15.28 -4.90 -22.43
N PRO A 160 -15.84 -6.13 -22.49
CA PRO A 160 -16.95 -6.42 -23.41
C PRO A 160 -18.28 -5.85 -22.89
N PRO A 161 -19.22 -5.44 -23.76
CA PRO A 161 -19.08 -5.25 -25.20
C PRO A 161 -18.65 -3.81 -25.51
N THR A 162 -17.35 -3.50 -25.48
CA THR A 162 -16.86 -2.15 -25.80
C THR A 162 -15.68 -2.15 -26.76
N ILE A 163 -15.51 -1.00 -27.41
CA ILE A 163 -14.38 -0.67 -28.27
C ILE A 163 -13.17 -0.12 -27.49
N TYR A 164 -13.28 -0.02 -26.16
CA TYR A 164 -12.25 0.56 -25.30
C TYR A 164 -11.30 -0.51 -24.78
N PHE A 165 -10.00 -0.22 -24.86
CA PHE A 165 -8.94 -1.10 -24.38
C PHE A 165 -8.11 -0.43 -23.28
N PRO A 166 -8.64 -0.27 -22.06
CA PRO A 166 -7.97 0.48 -21.00
C PRO A 166 -6.84 -0.30 -20.32
N THR A 167 -5.80 0.38 -19.84
CA THR A 167 -4.82 -0.21 -18.91
C THR A 167 -5.36 -0.18 -17.48
N VAL A 168 -5.87 0.97 -17.02
CA VAL A 168 -6.40 1.14 -15.65
C VAL A 168 -7.79 1.73 -15.70
N VAL A 169 -8.68 1.24 -14.84
CA VAL A 169 -10.06 1.73 -14.69
C VAL A 169 -10.32 2.08 -13.23
N PRO A 170 -10.17 3.35 -12.83
CA PRO A 170 -10.57 3.80 -11.51
C PRO A 170 -12.09 3.91 -11.37
N GLU A 171 -12.62 3.47 -10.22
CA GLU A 171 -13.99 3.74 -9.79
C GLU A 171 -14.11 5.08 -9.06
N SER A 172 -15.34 5.47 -8.72
CA SER A 172 -15.66 6.72 -8.04
C SER A 172 -14.76 6.97 -6.82
N SER A 173 -14.33 8.22 -6.64
CA SER A 173 -13.55 8.67 -5.48
C SER A 173 -12.21 7.95 -5.25
N SER A 174 -11.72 7.16 -6.21
CA SER A 174 -10.39 6.55 -6.14
C SER A 174 -9.30 7.55 -6.55
N GLN A 175 -8.07 7.30 -6.12
CA GLN A 175 -6.90 8.10 -6.49
C GLN A 175 -5.80 7.21 -7.03
N ILE A 176 -5.07 7.70 -8.03
CA ILE A 176 -3.89 7.06 -8.59
C ILE A 176 -2.79 8.11 -8.68
N ALA A 177 -1.64 7.85 -8.06
CA ALA A 177 -0.50 8.76 -8.13
C ALA A 177 0.84 8.03 -8.11
N GLY A 178 1.85 8.61 -8.77
CA GLY A 178 3.21 8.05 -8.77
C GLY A 178 3.41 6.88 -9.73
N PHE A 179 2.72 6.87 -10.88
CA PHE A 179 2.86 5.83 -11.90
C PHE A 179 3.18 6.39 -13.27
N LYS A 180 4.03 5.68 -14.00
CA LYS A 180 4.03 5.73 -15.46
C LYS A 180 3.02 4.70 -15.96
N ILE A 181 2.17 5.10 -16.91
CA ILE A 181 1.18 4.19 -17.52
C ILE A 181 1.52 4.04 -18.99
N ASN A 182 1.64 2.80 -19.43
CA ASN A 182 1.89 2.45 -20.83
C ASN A 182 0.78 1.51 -21.33
N ASN A 183 0.08 1.95 -22.37
CA ASN A 183 -0.79 1.08 -23.13
C ASN A 183 -0.04 0.67 -24.40
N PRO A 184 0.50 -0.57 -24.49
CA PRO A 184 1.33 -0.98 -25.62
C PRO A 184 0.51 -1.27 -26.89
N ARG A 185 -0.82 -1.12 -26.86
CA ARG A 185 -1.66 -1.33 -28.04
C ARG A 185 -1.35 -0.24 -29.08
N PHE A 186 -0.95 -0.68 -30.27
CA PHE A 186 -0.83 0.19 -31.43
C PHE A 186 -2.21 0.63 -31.89
N TYR A 187 -2.28 1.82 -32.47
CA TYR A 187 -3.49 2.31 -33.11
C TYR A 187 -3.81 1.41 -34.31
N ASP A 188 -4.86 0.60 -34.23
CA ASP A 188 -5.49 -0.03 -35.38
C ASP A 188 -6.49 0.98 -35.97
N SER A 189 -6.49 1.17 -37.29
CA SER A 189 -7.27 2.17 -38.01
C SER A 189 -8.80 1.93 -38.00
N GLY A 190 -9.33 1.21 -37.00
CA GLY A 190 -10.74 0.90 -36.80
C GLY A 190 -11.41 1.77 -35.72
N SER A 191 -12.65 1.42 -35.35
CA SER A 191 -13.47 2.12 -34.34
C SER A 191 -13.04 1.86 -32.88
N THR A 192 -11.79 1.47 -32.64
CA THR A 192 -11.24 1.08 -31.34
C THR A 192 -10.57 2.26 -30.65
N VAL A 193 -10.63 2.30 -29.32
CA VAL A 193 -10.07 3.40 -28.52
C VAL A 193 -9.04 2.83 -27.54
N ASN A 194 -7.78 3.24 -27.74
CA ASN A 194 -6.69 2.94 -26.82
C ASN A 194 -6.70 3.96 -25.68
N ALA A 195 -6.80 3.49 -24.44
CA ALA A 195 -6.82 4.36 -23.27
C ALA A 195 -5.79 3.86 -22.24
N GLY A 196 -4.90 4.75 -21.77
CA GLY A 196 -4.10 4.43 -20.60
C GLY A 196 -5.00 4.33 -19.36
N ILE A 197 -5.84 5.34 -19.16
CA ILE A 197 -6.85 5.37 -18.10
C ILE A 197 -8.22 5.57 -18.74
N TYR A 198 -9.21 4.79 -18.31
CA TYR A 198 -10.61 4.97 -18.69
C TYR A 198 -11.47 5.21 -17.45
N LEU A 199 -12.19 6.32 -17.43
CA LEU A 199 -13.14 6.65 -16.36
C LEU A 199 -14.50 6.09 -16.73
N LYS A 200 -15.02 5.14 -15.94
CA LYS A 200 -16.36 4.61 -16.16
C LYS A 200 -17.38 5.70 -15.85
N ILE A 201 -18.25 6.01 -16.82
CA ILE A 201 -19.39 6.88 -16.58
C ILE A 201 -20.32 6.15 -15.59
N PRO A 202 -20.69 6.77 -14.46
CA PRO A 202 -21.67 6.17 -13.56
C PRO A 202 -22.97 5.92 -14.35
N GLU A 203 -23.44 4.68 -14.40
CA GLU A 203 -24.78 4.42 -14.90
C GLU A 203 -25.75 5.25 -14.08
N LEU A 204 -26.63 5.99 -14.76
CA LEU A 204 -27.71 6.72 -14.13
C LEU A 204 -28.50 5.71 -13.30
N ARG A 205 -28.36 5.75 -11.97
CA ARG A 205 -29.26 4.99 -11.10
C ARG A 205 -30.66 5.52 -11.39
N SER A 206 -31.49 4.75 -12.08
CA SER A 206 -32.91 5.07 -12.17
C SER A 206 -33.44 5.10 -10.74
N LYS A 207 -33.91 6.27 -10.31
CA LYS A 207 -34.62 6.41 -9.04
C LYS A 207 -35.90 5.59 -9.07
#